data_AF-A0A1R3KH00-F1
#
_entry.id   AF-A0A1R3KH00-F1
#
_cell.length_a   1.000
_cell.length_b   1.000
_cell.length_c   1.000
_cell.angle_alpha   90.00
_cell.angle_beta   90.00
_cell.angle_gamma   90.00
#
_symmetry.space_group_name_H-M   'P 1'
#
loop_
_entity.id
_entity.type
_entity.pdbx_description
1 polymer ?
#
loop_
_entity_poly.entity_id
_entity_poly.type
_entity_poly.pdbx_seq_one_letter_code
_entity_poly.pdbx_strand_id
1 'polypeptide(L)'
;AFDIKEKGSGYRYMVVFQYGSAVLFNIEDHESESYLEMVRRHASGLLPEMRRDDYAIKEQPLLAKDMQGGPDYIVLKNLDTDSIRVIGSVLGQSIALDHFVSQVDGMVEEFAGINRAMEKTGTFTMDRTKLIKLVGKANSNLADVILKVGLFERSEIAWREAKYAQIYEYLREEYEVTQRFGNLDFKLKFVEHNIHFLQEVIQNRRSDLLEWCIIFLLSIENVIGIYEIVRDSTGVSL
;
A
#
# COMPACT_ATOMS: atom_id res chain seq x y z
N ALA A 1 -23.97 -37.77 27.57
CA ALA A 1 -22.84 -38.70 27.60
C ALA A 1 -22.05 -38.54 26.32
N PHE A 2 -20.92 -37.82 26.41
CA PHE A 2 -19.67 -37.86 25.63
C PHE A 2 -19.02 -36.50 25.85
N ASP A 3 -18.53 -36.34 27.08
CA ASP A 3 -17.66 -35.25 27.50
C ASP A 3 -16.27 -35.58 26.95
N ILE A 4 -16.03 -35.19 25.69
CA ILE A 4 -14.69 -35.25 25.12
C ILE A 4 -13.98 -34.01 25.64
N LYS A 5 -13.29 -34.17 26.77
CA LYS A 5 -12.22 -33.26 27.18
C LYS A 5 -11.23 -33.14 26.03
N GLU A 6 -11.36 -32.08 25.25
CA GLU A 6 -10.29 -31.61 24.36
C GLU A 6 -9.06 -31.36 25.23
N LYS A 7 -8.12 -32.30 25.21
CA LYS A 7 -6.75 -32.05 25.65
C LYS A 7 -6.13 -31.11 24.62
N GLY A 8 -6.44 -29.82 24.73
CA GLY A 8 -5.73 -28.77 24.00
C GLY A 8 -4.26 -28.87 24.34
N SER A 9 -3.43 -29.18 23.35
CA SER A 9 -1.99 -28.96 23.43
C SER A 9 -1.79 -27.44 23.53
N GLY A 10 -1.76 -26.92 24.76
CA GLY A 10 -2.01 -25.52 25.14
C GLY A 10 -0.86 -24.56 24.87
N TYR A 11 -0.25 -24.64 23.69
CA TYR A 11 0.76 -23.68 23.28
C TYR A 11 0.09 -22.49 22.58
N ARG A 12 0.46 -21.29 23.02
CA ARG A 12 0.02 -20.01 22.47
C ARG A 12 1.16 -19.42 21.67
N TYR A 13 0.89 -18.97 20.46
CA TYR A 13 1.91 -18.35 19.60
C TYR A 13 1.43 -16.98 19.14
N MET A 14 2.37 -16.05 19.00
CA MET A 14 2.15 -14.78 18.33
C MET A 14 3.27 -14.61 17.32
N VAL A 15 2.91 -14.38 16.07
CA VAL A 15 3.85 -14.12 14.98
C VAL A 15 3.63 -12.68 14.52
N VAL A 16 4.66 -11.86 14.59
CA VAL A 16 4.61 -10.43 14.22
C VAL A 16 5.44 -10.22 12.97
N PHE A 17 4.88 -9.49 12.00
CA PHE A 17 5.50 -9.24 10.71
C PHE A 17 5.91 -7.78 10.55
N GLN A 18 7.01 -7.56 9.83
CA GLN A 18 7.58 -6.23 9.61
C GLN A 18 6.69 -5.32 8.76
N TYR A 19 5.80 -5.90 7.96
CA TYR A 19 4.81 -5.17 7.17
C TYR A 19 3.56 -4.77 7.96
N GLY A 20 3.53 -4.98 9.29
CA GLY A 20 2.57 -4.37 10.20
C GLY A 20 1.40 -5.25 10.61
N SER A 21 1.46 -6.57 10.39
CA SER A 21 0.44 -7.52 10.86
C SER A 21 0.96 -8.41 11.98
N ALA A 22 0.03 -8.95 12.77
CA ALA A 22 0.30 -9.95 13.80
C ALA A 22 -0.75 -11.06 13.72
N VAL A 23 -0.30 -12.31 13.85
CA VAL A 23 -1.17 -13.49 13.87
C VAL A 23 -1.05 -14.15 15.24
N LEU A 24 -2.20 -14.30 15.89
CA LEU A 24 -2.34 -14.86 17.23
C LEU A 24 -2.90 -16.27 17.09
N PHE A 25 -2.23 -17.27 17.68
CA PHE A 25 -2.66 -18.66 17.65
C PHE A 25 -3.07 -19.10 19.06
N ASN A 26 -4.28 -19.65 19.16
CA ASN A 26 -4.81 -20.20 20.40
C ASN A 26 -4.85 -19.19 21.57
N ILE A 27 -5.08 -17.92 21.24
CA ILE A 27 -5.26 -16.81 22.18
C ILE A 27 -6.71 -16.37 22.07
N GLU A 28 -7.39 -16.28 23.21
CA GLU A 28 -8.77 -15.84 23.23
C GLU A 28 -8.90 -14.34 22.97
N ASP A 29 -10.02 -13.93 22.38
CA ASP A 29 -10.34 -12.54 22.03
C ASP A 29 -10.12 -11.56 23.18
N HIS A 30 -10.51 -11.94 24.39
CA HIS A 30 -10.39 -11.08 25.56
C HIS A 30 -8.93 -10.87 26.01
N GLU A 31 -8.03 -11.79 25.68
CA GLU A 31 -6.59 -11.68 25.96
C GLU A 31 -5.82 -10.99 24.82
N SER A 32 -6.37 -11.03 23.59
CA SER A 32 -5.71 -10.54 22.37
C SER A 32 -5.20 -9.09 22.49
N GLU A 33 -5.98 -8.20 23.09
CA GLU A 33 -5.62 -6.78 23.22
C GLU A 33 -4.36 -6.58 24.08
N SER A 34 -4.18 -7.39 25.14
CA SER A 34 -2.97 -7.33 25.97
C SER A 34 -1.72 -7.73 25.18
N TYR A 35 -1.83 -8.72 24.29
CA TYR A 35 -0.73 -9.14 23.42
C TYR A 35 -0.41 -8.07 22.38
N LEU A 36 -1.44 -7.51 21.77
CA LEU A 36 -1.28 -6.43 20.80
C LEU A 36 -0.67 -5.19 21.44
N GLU A 37 -1.02 -4.84 22.68
CA GLU A 37 -0.42 -3.71 23.38
C GLU A 37 1.10 -3.86 23.57
N MET A 38 1.59 -5.07 23.83
CA MET A 38 3.02 -5.34 23.90
C MET A 38 3.73 -5.06 22.57
N VAL A 39 3.08 -5.40 21.45
CA VAL A 39 3.59 -5.10 20.11
C VAL A 39 3.53 -3.61 19.83
N ARG A 40 2.43 -2.93 20.18
CA ARG A 40 2.25 -1.48 19.96
C ARG A 40 3.34 -0.64 20.62
N ARG A 41 3.85 -1.05 21.79
CA ARG A 41 4.96 -0.37 22.49
C ARG A 41 6.27 -0.35 21.69
N HIS A 42 6.44 -1.30 20.78
CA HIS A 42 7.65 -1.45 19.95
C HIS A 42 7.38 -1.13 18.47
N ALA A 43 6.13 -0.81 18.12
CA ALA A 43 5.72 -0.47 16.76
C ALA A 43 5.67 1.05 16.56
N SER A 44 5.95 1.47 15.32
CA SER A 44 5.78 2.85 14.86
C SER A 44 4.75 2.90 13.75
N GLY A 45 4.02 4.02 13.62
CA GLY A 45 3.04 4.20 12.55
C GLY A 45 1.79 3.33 12.75
N LEU A 46 1.20 3.40 13.94
CA LEU A 46 -0.03 2.69 14.27
C LEU A 46 -1.15 3.09 13.31
N LEU A 47 -1.84 2.07 12.79
CA LEU A 47 -2.98 2.27 11.92
C LEU A 47 -4.18 2.75 12.76
N PRO A 48 -4.96 3.73 12.27
CA PRO A 48 -6.12 4.25 12.97
C PRO A 48 -7.25 3.20 13.10
N GLU A 49 -7.28 2.24 12.17
CA GLU A 49 -8.25 1.15 12.15
C GLU A 49 -7.51 -0.18 12.03
N MET A 50 -7.81 -1.09 12.97
CA MET A 50 -7.27 -2.44 12.97
C MET A 50 -8.21 -3.36 12.21
N ARG A 51 -7.67 -4.11 11.25
CA ARG A 51 -8.39 -5.19 10.58
C ARG A 51 -8.12 -6.49 11.30
N ARG A 52 -9.16 -7.32 11.42
CA ARG A 52 -9.09 -8.65 12.04
C ARG A 52 -9.77 -9.65 11.13
N ASP A 53 -9.19 -10.84 11.07
CA ASP A 53 -9.73 -12.01 10.41
C ASP A 53 -9.38 -13.25 11.25
N ASP A 54 -10.27 -14.24 11.27
CA ASP A 54 -10.13 -15.44 12.10
C ASP A 54 -10.13 -16.68 11.19
N TYR A 55 -9.21 -17.62 11.45
CA TYR A 55 -9.09 -18.85 10.67
C TYR A 55 -8.86 -20.05 11.59
N ALA A 56 -9.64 -21.12 11.41
CA ALA A 56 -9.58 -22.27 12.31
C ALA A 56 -8.51 -23.29 11.85
N ILE A 57 -7.68 -23.72 12.79
CA ILE A 57 -6.65 -24.75 12.56
C ILE A 57 -6.95 -25.94 13.47
N LYS A 58 -7.10 -27.12 12.89
CA LYS A 58 -7.43 -28.36 13.60
C LYS A 58 -6.29 -29.35 13.48
N GLU A 59 -5.86 -29.92 14.59
CA GLU A 59 -4.86 -31.00 14.58
C GLU A 59 -5.56 -32.36 14.64
N GLN A 60 -5.24 -33.25 13.69
CA GLN A 60 -5.76 -34.61 13.63
C GLN A 60 -4.63 -35.61 13.31
N PRO A 61 -4.00 -36.22 14.33
CA PRO A 61 -2.86 -37.13 14.15
C PRO A 61 -3.10 -38.36 13.27
N LEU A 62 -4.37 -38.76 13.15
CA LEU A 62 -4.80 -39.91 12.34
C LEU A 62 -5.10 -39.54 10.88
N LEU A 63 -4.83 -38.30 10.46
CA LEU A 63 -5.04 -37.86 9.08
C LEU A 63 -4.14 -38.66 8.11
N ALA A 64 -4.74 -39.15 7.03
CA ALA A 64 -4.03 -39.95 6.03
C ALA A 64 -3.00 -39.15 5.23
N LYS A 65 -3.30 -37.87 4.97
CA LYS A 65 -2.42 -36.88 4.34
C LYS A 65 -1.81 -35.95 5.40
N ASP A 66 -0.83 -35.14 5.02
CA ASP A 66 -0.24 -34.14 5.93
C ASP A 66 -1.20 -32.99 6.24
N MET A 67 -2.08 -32.65 5.30
CA MET A 67 -3.13 -31.65 5.47
C MET A 67 -4.42 -32.01 4.73
N GLN A 68 -5.53 -31.39 5.14
CA GLN A 68 -6.80 -31.36 4.45
C GLN A 68 -7.43 -29.97 4.59
N GLY A 69 -7.74 -29.33 3.46
CA GLY A 69 -8.44 -28.05 3.41
C GLY A 69 -9.95 -28.19 3.62
N GLY A 70 -10.55 -27.15 4.18
CA GLY A 70 -11.99 -27.00 4.35
C GLY A 70 -12.40 -25.52 4.36
N PRO A 71 -13.70 -25.21 4.26
CA PRO A 71 -14.17 -23.84 4.27
C PRO A 71 -13.87 -23.19 5.63
N ASP A 72 -13.07 -22.12 5.63
CA ASP A 72 -12.61 -21.36 6.81
C ASP A 72 -11.78 -22.17 7.84
N TYR A 73 -11.28 -23.35 7.46
CA TYR A 73 -10.37 -24.11 8.31
C TYR A 73 -9.39 -25.00 7.55
N ILE A 74 -8.27 -25.30 8.19
CA ILE A 74 -7.33 -26.33 7.74
C ILE A 74 -7.16 -27.40 8.81
N VAL A 75 -7.16 -28.66 8.39
CA VAL A 75 -6.82 -29.80 9.24
C VAL A 75 -5.40 -30.24 8.94
N LEU A 76 -4.56 -30.32 9.97
CA LEU A 76 -3.17 -30.75 9.88
C LEU A 76 -2.96 -32.05 10.63
N LYS A 77 -2.09 -32.90 10.10
CA LYS A 77 -1.68 -34.12 10.78
C LYS A 77 -0.90 -33.85 12.07
N ASN A 78 -0.05 -32.83 12.05
CA ASN A 78 0.73 -32.35 13.19
C ASN A 78 0.84 -30.84 13.10
N LEU A 79 0.63 -30.15 14.23
CA LEU A 79 0.83 -28.70 14.35
C LEU A 79 2.17 -28.41 15.03
N ASP A 80 3.21 -28.26 14.22
CA ASP A 80 4.56 -27.85 14.66
C ASP A 80 4.81 -26.34 14.47
N THR A 81 5.92 -25.85 15.03
CA THR A 81 6.30 -24.42 14.95
C THR A 81 6.49 -23.94 13.50
N ASP A 82 6.93 -24.82 12.61
CA ASP A 82 7.11 -24.49 11.19
C ASP A 82 5.76 -24.36 10.47
N SER A 83 4.78 -25.19 10.82
CA SER A 83 3.40 -25.06 10.37
C SER A 83 2.80 -23.73 10.83
N ILE A 84 3.01 -23.35 12.09
CA ILE A 84 2.60 -22.04 12.64
C ILE A 84 3.24 -20.89 11.85
N ARG A 85 4.53 -20.98 11.53
CA ARG A 85 5.25 -19.94 10.74
C ARG A 85 4.70 -19.83 9.32
N VAL A 86 4.45 -20.95 8.65
CA VAL A 86 3.94 -20.99 7.28
C VAL A 86 2.53 -20.43 7.22
N ILE A 87 1.62 -20.94 8.06
CA ILE A 87 0.23 -20.48 8.12
C ILE A 87 0.20 -18.99 8.50
N GLY A 88 0.94 -18.62 9.55
CA GLY A 88 1.04 -17.23 10.00
C GLY A 88 1.55 -16.30 8.91
N SER A 89 2.49 -16.74 8.08
CA SER A 89 3.00 -15.92 6.96
C SER A 89 1.93 -15.61 5.92
N VAL A 90 1.09 -16.58 5.55
CA VAL A 90 0.03 -16.38 4.55
C VAL A 90 -1.12 -15.55 5.13
N LEU A 91 -1.55 -15.84 6.36
CA LEU A 91 -2.58 -15.05 7.05
C LEU A 91 -2.11 -13.60 7.29
N GLY A 92 -0.86 -13.43 7.71
CA GLY A 92 -0.23 -12.14 7.89
C GLY A 92 -0.18 -11.34 6.59
N GLN A 93 0.17 -11.97 5.47
CA GLN A 93 0.15 -11.34 4.15
C GLN A 93 -1.28 -10.98 3.72
N SER A 94 -2.27 -11.84 3.96
CA SER A 94 -3.66 -11.60 3.60
C SER A 94 -4.22 -10.33 4.25
N ILE A 95 -4.01 -10.16 5.57
CA ILE A 95 -4.50 -8.99 6.30
C ILE A 95 -3.73 -7.71 5.92
N ALA A 96 -2.43 -7.84 5.64
CA ALA A 96 -1.60 -6.73 5.19
C ALA A 96 -1.99 -6.27 3.77
N LEU A 97 -2.27 -7.20 2.86
CA LEU A 97 -2.79 -6.89 1.53
C LEU A 97 -4.12 -6.15 1.61
N ASP A 98 -5.01 -6.53 2.52
CA ASP A 98 -6.28 -5.82 2.69
C ASP A 98 -6.09 -4.35 3.04
N HIS A 99 -5.13 -4.09 3.94
CA HIS A 99 -4.76 -2.72 4.27
C HIS A 99 -4.19 -1.95 3.08
N PHE A 100 -3.21 -2.51 2.37
CA PHE A 100 -2.57 -1.81 1.25
C PHE A 100 -3.49 -1.62 0.05
N VAL A 101 -4.34 -2.60 -0.26
CA VAL A 101 -5.35 -2.47 -1.33
C VAL A 101 -6.29 -1.31 -1.03
N SER A 102 -6.81 -1.23 0.20
CA SER A 102 -7.66 -0.11 0.61
C SER A 102 -6.95 1.24 0.57
N GLN A 103 -5.68 1.29 0.97
CA GLN A 103 -4.88 2.52 0.89
C GLN A 103 -4.68 2.98 -0.57
N VAL A 104 -4.39 2.06 -1.47
CA VAL A 104 -4.22 2.35 -2.90
C VAL A 104 -5.54 2.70 -3.57
N ASP A 105 -6.65 2.07 -3.19
CA ASP A 105 -7.98 2.41 -3.70
C ASP A 105 -8.36 3.86 -3.39
N GLY A 106 -8.05 4.35 -2.18
CA GLY A 106 -8.24 5.76 -1.85
C GLY A 106 -7.44 6.71 -2.74
N MET A 107 -6.21 6.33 -3.13
CA MET A 107 -5.40 7.12 -4.06
C MET A 107 -5.99 7.08 -5.48
N VAL A 108 -6.39 5.89 -5.96
CA VAL A 108 -7.02 5.73 -7.27
C VAL A 108 -8.28 6.59 -7.38
N GLU A 109 -9.13 6.59 -6.35
CA GLU A 109 -10.33 7.41 -6.31
C GLU A 109 -10.01 8.92 -6.33
N GLU A 110 -9.02 9.35 -5.57
CA GLU A 110 -8.56 10.75 -5.55
C GLU A 110 -8.09 11.21 -6.94
N PHE A 111 -7.26 10.41 -7.63
CA PHE A 111 -6.81 10.71 -8.99
C PHE A 111 -7.93 10.63 -10.03
N ALA A 112 -8.82 9.63 -9.95
CA ALA A 112 -9.97 9.52 -10.84
C ALA A 112 -10.92 10.74 -10.69
N GLY A 113 -11.09 11.24 -9.46
CA GLY A 113 -11.84 12.46 -9.18
C GLY A 113 -11.25 13.69 -9.86
N ILE A 114 -9.92 13.84 -9.85
CA ILE A 114 -9.21 14.91 -10.56
C ILE A 114 -9.43 14.81 -12.07
N ASN A 115 -9.27 13.63 -12.64
CA ASN A 115 -9.44 13.42 -14.08
C ASN A 115 -10.87 13.73 -14.53
N ARG A 116 -11.89 13.34 -13.75
CA ARG A 116 -13.30 13.69 -14.00
C ARG A 116 -13.57 15.19 -13.91
N ALA A 117 -12.93 15.89 -12.96
CA ALA A 117 -13.08 17.34 -12.83
C ALA A 117 -12.46 18.07 -14.04
N MET A 118 -11.29 17.59 -14.50
CA MET A 118 -10.61 18.09 -15.68
C MET A 118 -11.41 17.84 -16.96
N GLU A 119 -11.99 16.65 -17.13
CA GLU A 119 -12.87 16.33 -18.27
C GLU A 119 -14.03 17.33 -18.39
N LYS A 120 -14.66 17.70 -17.28
CA LYS A 120 -15.81 18.63 -17.28
C LYS A 120 -15.43 20.09 -17.49
N THR A 121 -14.27 20.51 -16.98
CA THR A 121 -13.88 21.93 -16.94
C THR A 121 -12.89 22.30 -18.05
N GLY A 122 -12.21 21.32 -18.65
CA GLY A 122 -11.15 21.53 -19.64
C GLY A 122 -9.86 22.10 -19.06
N THR A 123 -9.76 22.27 -17.73
CA THR A 123 -8.60 22.90 -17.07
C THR A 123 -8.39 22.34 -15.66
N PHE A 124 -7.16 22.44 -15.16
CA PHE A 124 -6.86 22.18 -13.76
C PHE A 124 -7.35 23.34 -12.89
N THR A 125 -8.51 23.16 -12.27
CA THR A 125 -9.13 24.13 -11.34
C THR A 125 -8.50 24.13 -9.94
N MET A 126 -7.64 23.14 -9.62
CA MET A 126 -6.98 23.03 -8.32
C MET A 126 -5.77 23.97 -8.22
N ASP A 127 -5.59 24.59 -7.04
CA ASP A 127 -4.42 25.41 -6.75
C ASP A 127 -3.11 24.60 -6.79
N ARG A 128 -2.03 25.23 -7.27
CA ARG A 128 -0.71 24.61 -7.42
C ARG A 128 -0.19 24.03 -6.10
N THR A 129 -0.40 24.72 -4.99
CA THR A 129 0.07 24.27 -3.68
C THR A 129 -0.65 23.01 -3.22
N LYS A 130 -1.96 22.93 -3.48
CA LYS A 130 -2.77 21.74 -3.19
C LYS A 130 -2.33 20.56 -4.05
N LEU A 131 -2.04 20.80 -5.33
CA LEU A 131 -1.58 19.77 -6.25
C LEU A 131 -0.22 19.18 -5.83
N ILE A 132 0.73 20.03 -5.43
CA ILE A 132 2.04 19.57 -4.92
C ILE A 132 1.89 18.74 -3.64
N LYS A 133 1.02 19.18 -2.70
CA LYS A 133 0.75 18.42 -1.48
C LYS A 133 0.14 17.06 -1.77
N LEU A 134 -0.78 17.01 -2.73
CA LEU A 134 -1.43 15.76 -3.17
C LEU A 134 -0.40 14.80 -3.79
N VAL A 135 0.42 15.28 -4.72
CA VAL A 135 1.51 14.48 -5.32
C VAL A 135 2.48 13.98 -4.25
N GLY A 136 2.89 14.84 -3.32
CA GLY A 136 3.79 14.46 -2.23
C GLY A 136 3.20 13.40 -1.31
N LYS A 137 1.91 13.55 -0.94
CA LYS A 137 1.18 12.58 -0.11
C LYS A 137 1.04 11.24 -0.83
N ALA A 138 0.61 11.25 -2.09
CA ALA A 138 0.47 10.03 -2.88
C ALA A 138 1.81 9.32 -3.08
N ASN A 139 2.90 10.05 -3.36
CA ASN A 139 4.23 9.48 -3.50
C ASN A 139 4.76 8.88 -2.19
N SER A 140 4.51 9.53 -1.05
CA SER A 140 4.88 8.99 0.26
C SER A 140 4.13 7.70 0.57
N ASN A 141 2.82 7.65 0.29
CA ASN A 141 2.01 6.45 0.49
C ASN A 141 2.45 5.32 -0.46
N LEU A 142 2.66 5.62 -1.74
CA LEU A 142 3.15 4.67 -2.72
C LEU A 142 4.50 4.06 -2.30
N ALA A 143 5.43 4.88 -1.80
CA ALA A 143 6.71 4.39 -1.28
C ALA A 143 6.54 3.48 -0.06
N ASP A 144 5.65 3.83 0.88
CA ASP A 144 5.36 2.99 2.06
C ASP A 144 4.79 1.61 1.66
N VAL A 145 3.85 1.59 0.70
CA VAL A 145 3.28 0.35 0.17
C VAL A 145 4.35 -0.50 -0.50
N ILE A 146 5.16 0.07 -1.41
CA ILE A 146 6.20 -0.67 -2.12
C ILE A 146 7.22 -1.27 -1.14
N LEU A 147 7.67 -0.50 -0.16
CA LEU A 147 8.64 -0.96 0.83
C LEU A 147 8.10 -2.13 1.64
N LYS A 148 6.86 -2.05 2.14
CA LYS A 148 6.27 -3.10 3.00
C LYS A 148 5.84 -4.33 2.22
N VAL A 149 5.26 -4.15 1.04
CA VAL A 149 4.86 -5.25 0.16
C VAL A 149 6.09 -5.97 -0.40
N GLY A 150 7.20 -5.26 -0.62
CA GLY A 150 8.48 -5.84 -0.99
C GLY A 150 9.05 -6.81 0.06
N LEU A 151 8.59 -6.74 1.32
CA LEU A 151 8.96 -7.69 2.38
C LEU A 151 8.20 -9.02 2.30
N PHE A 152 7.28 -9.19 1.35
CA PHE A 152 6.56 -10.45 1.16
C PHE A 152 7.49 -11.44 0.46
N GLU A 153 8.49 -11.91 1.18
CA GLU A 153 9.38 -12.95 0.70
C GLU A 153 8.74 -14.33 0.77
N ARG A 154 9.29 -15.23 -0.03
CA ARG A 154 8.89 -16.62 -0.09
C ARG A 154 9.25 -17.32 1.22
N SER A 155 8.33 -18.07 1.81
CA SER A 155 8.61 -18.84 3.02
C SER A 155 9.70 -19.89 2.74
N GLU A 156 10.91 -19.71 3.30
CA GLU A 156 12.01 -20.68 3.16
C GLU A 156 11.61 -22.08 3.66
N ILE A 157 10.74 -22.15 4.66
CA ILE A 157 10.23 -23.40 5.23
C ILE A 157 9.38 -24.15 4.20
N ALA A 158 8.52 -23.44 3.48
CA ALA A 158 7.72 -24.00 2.38
C ALA A 158 8.58 -24.47 1.20
N TRP A 159 9.82 -23.96 1.06
CA TRP A 159 10.79 -24.41 0.04
C TRP A 159 11.49 -25.72 0.38
N ARG A 160 11.62 -26.02 1.67
CA ARG A 160 12.45 -27.14 2.14
C ARG A 160 11.70 -28.46 2.22
N GLU A 161 10.40 -28.44 2.53
CA GLU A 161 9.61 -29.66 2.72
C GLU A 161 8.26 -29.61 2.01
N ALA A 162 7.90 -30.73 1.38
CA ALA A 162 6.67 -30.85 0.60
C ALA A 162 5.38 -30.65 1.44
N LYS A 163 5.41 -31.01 2.74
CA LYS A 163 4.26 -30.82 3.64
C LYS A 163 3.92 -29.33 3.81
N TYR A 164 4.94 -28.48 3.98
CA TYR A 164 4.76 -27.04 4.17
C TYR A 164 4.45 -26.33 2.86
N ALA A 165 5.02 -26.81 1.74
CA ALA A 165 4.66 -26.32 0.41
C ALA A 165 3.16 -26.49 0.13
N GLN A 166 2.59 -27.64 0.48
CA GLN A 166 1.16 -27.90 0.32
C GLN A 166 0.31 -26.92 1.15
N ILE A 167 0.65 -26.73 2.43
CA ILE A 167 -0.07 -25.78 3.31
C ILE A 167 0.01 -24.36 2.76
N TYR A 168 1.21 -23.94 2.35
CA TYR A 168 1.46 -22.62 1.82
C TYR A 168 0.64 -22.36 0.55
N GLU A 169 0.72 -23.24 -0.45
CA GLU A 169 0.00 -23.02 -1.71
C GLU A 169 -1.52 -23.09 -1.52
N TYR A 170 -2.02 -24.01 -0.69
CA TYR A 170 -3.45 -24.10 -0.38
C TYR A 170 -3.98 -22.81 0.24
N LEU A 171 -3.33 -22.30 1.31
CA LEU A 171 -3.78 -21.06 1.94
C LEU A 171 -3.59 -19.84 1.02
N ARG A 172 -2.56 -19.83 0.19
CA ARG A 172 -2.30 -18.74 -0.75
C ARG A 172 -3.37 -18.67 -1.84
N GLU A 173 -3.90 -19.82 -2.25
CA GLU A 173 -5.05 -19.93 -3.15
C GLU A 173 -6.36 -19.54 -2.45
N GLU A 174 -6.63 -20.10 -1.26
CA GLU A 174 -7.83 -19.82 -0.45
C GLU A 174 -8.00 -18.32 -0.17
N TYR A 175 -6.91 -17.63 0.19
CA TYR A 175 -6.91 -16.19 0.46
C TYR A 175 -6.63 -15.31 -0.78
N GLU A 176 -6.54 -15.92 -1.96
CA GLU A 176 -6.26 -15.27 -3.24
C GLU A 176 -5.04 -14.32 -3.20
N VAL A 177 -4.05 -14.59 -2.36
CA VAL A 177 -2.94 -13.67 -2.06
C VAL A 177 -2.22 -13.23 -3.34
N THR A 178 -2.01 -14.17 -4.27
CA THR A 178 -1.38 -13.89 -5.57
C THR A 178 -2.21 -12.95 -6.44
N GLN A 179 -3.52 -13.16 -6.51
CA GLN A 179 -4.43 -12.32 -7.30
C GLN A 179 -4.54 -10.92 -6.72
N ARG A 180 -4.69 -10.83 -5.39
CA ARG A 180 -4.75 -9.55 -4.66
C ARG A 180 -3.47 -8.74 -4.83
N PHE A 181 -2.31 -9.39 -4.77
CA PHE A 181 -1.03 -8.76 -5.06
C PHE A 181 -0.96 -8.23 -6.50
N GLY A 182 -1.38 -9.03 -7.49
CA GLY A 182 -1.40 -8.59 -8.88
C GLY A 182 -2.32 -7.39 -9.12
N ASN A 183 -3.49 -7.37 -8.47
CA ASN A 183 -4.40 -6.22 -8.53
C ASN A 183 -3.80 -4.98 -7.86
N LEU A 184 -3.13 -5.15 -6.71
CA LEU A 184 -2.41 -4.07 -6.04
C LEU A 184 -1.31 -3.47 -6.94
N ASP A 185 -0.48 -4.31 -7.56
CA ASP A 185 0.58 -3.89 -8.49
C ASP A 185 0.01 -3.09 -9.68
N PHE A 186 -1.09 -3.56 -10.28
CA PHE A 186 -1.76 -2.84 -11.36
C PHE A 186 -2.24 -1.45 -10.92
N LYS A 187 -2.89 -1.35 -9.74
CA LYS A 187 -3.36 -0.07 -9.20
C LYS A 187 -2.20 0.86 -8.83
N LEU A 188 -1.10 0.34 -8.30
CA LEU A 188 0.10 1.11 -8.01
C LEU A 188 0.69 1.75 -9.27
N LYS A 189 0.77 1.00 -10.38
CA LYS A 189 1.21 1.54 -11.69
C LYS A 189 0.30 2.65 -12.20
N PHE A 190 -1.01 2.51 -12.01
CA PHE A 190 -1.95 3.60 -12.35
C PHE A 190 -1.68 4.86 -11.51
N VAL A 191 -1.47 4.71 -10.20
CA VAL A 191 -1.16 5.83 -9.30
C VAL A 191 0.17 6.49 -9.69
N GLU A 192 1.21 5.71 -9.96
CA GLU A 192 2.52 6.18 -10.43
C GLU A 192 2.39 7.01 -11.71
N HIS A 193 1.62 6.51 -12.69
CA HIS A 193 1.37 7.23 -13.95
C HIS A 193 0.67 8.57 -13.72
N ASN A 194 -0.34 8.61 -12.84
CA ASN A 194 -1.05 9.86 -12.53
C ASN A 194 -0.15 10.85 -11.78
N ILE A 195 0.72 10.37 -10.87
CA ILE A 195 1.72 11.21 -10.20
C ILE A 195 2.63 11.87 -11.24
N HIS A 196 3.16 11.10 -12.20
CA HIS A 196 4.02 11.65 -13.26
C HIS A 196 3.28 12.68 -14.11
N PHE A 197 2.06 12.38 -14.54
CA PHE A 197 1.23 13.32 -15.30
C PHE A 197 1.02 14.64 -14.55
N LEU A 198 0.67 14.59 -13.26
CA LEU A 198 0.49 15.80 -12.47
C LEU A 198 1.81 16.58 -12.26
N GLN A 199 2.94 15.87 -12.14
CA GLN A 199 4.26 16.52 -12.07
C GLN A 199 4.58 17.30 -13.35
N GLU A 200 4.29 16.74 -14.53
CA GLU A 200 4.45 17.43 -15.82
C GLU A 200 3.57 18.69 -15.89
N VAL A 201 2.31 18.60 -15.46
CA VAL A 201 1.40 19.77 -15.39
C VAL A 201 1.96 20.86 -14.46
N ILE A 202 2.53 20.48 -13.31
CA ILE A 202 3.15 21.43 -12.37
C ILE A 202 4.40 22.09 -12.98
N GLN A 203 5.19 21.34 -13.76
CA GLN A 203 6.39 21.84 -14.43
C GLN A 203 6.04 22.79 -15.58
N ASN A 204 5.03 22.48 -16.40
CA ASN A 204 4.63 23.32 -17.53
C ASN A 204 4.25 24.74 -17.09
N ARG A 205 3.54 24.89 -15.96
CA ARG A 205 3.21 26.21 -15.39
C ARG A 205 4.42 27.03 -14.95
N ARG A 206 5.59 26.43 -14.72
CA ARG A 206 6.84 27.19 -14.50
C ARG A 206 7.41 27.72 -15.81
N SER A 207 7.26 27.00 -16.91
CA SER A 207 7.70 27.45 -18.24
C SER A 207 6.97 28.73 -18.64
N ASP A 208 5.66 28.78 -18.43
CA ASP A 208 4.83 29.95 -18.76
C ASP A 208 5.32 31.23 -18.04
N LEU A 209 5.74 31.13 -16.77
CA LEU A 209 6.25 32.28 -16.01
C LEU A 209 7.59 32.78 -16.55
N LEU A 210 8.47 31.87 -16.97
CA LEU A 210 9.76 32.23 -17.57
C LEU A 210 9.55 32.88 -18.94
N GLU A 211 8.63 32.35 -19.74
CA GLU A 211 8.26 32.93 -21.03
C GLU A 211 7.72 34.36 -20.88
N TRP A 212 6.78 34.58 -19.94
CA TRP A 212 6.27 35.92 -19.65
C TRP A 212 7.35 36.88 -19.13
N CYS A 213 8.31 36.39 -18.35
CA CYS A 213 9.45 37.19 -17.89
C CYS A 213 10.30 37.67 -19.08
N ILE A 214 10.59 36.78 -20.03
CA ILE A 214 11.36 37.12 -21.25
C ILE A 214 10.60 38.13 -22.10
N ILE A 215 9.30 37.92 -22.33
CA ILE A 215 8.45 38.87 -23.09
C ILE A 215 8.45 40.26 -22.43
N PHE A 216 8.37 40.31 -21.10
CA PHE A 216 8.39 41.57 -20.36
C PHE A 216 9.75 42.29 -20.47
N LEU A 217 10.86 41.55 -20.34
CA LEU A 217 12.21 42.10 -20.51
C LEU A 217 12.43 42.66 -21.92
N LEU A 218 12.04 41.92 -22.96
CA LEU A 218 12.10 42.39 -24.35
C LEU A 218 11.20 43.60 -24.58
N SER A 219 10.03 43.65 -23.95
CA SER A 219 9.11 44.79 -24.06
C SER A 219 9.72 46.06 -23.47
N ILE A 220 10.37 45.98 -22.30
CA ILE A 220 11.06 47.12 -21.69
C ILE A 220 12.19 47.61 -22.59
N GLU A 221 13.01 46.72 -23.10
CA GLU A 221 14.12 47.06 -24.00
C GLU A 221 13.62 47.80 -25.26
N ASN A 222 12.55 47.30 -25.88
CA ASN A 222 11.92 47.96 -27.01
C ASN A 222 11.40 49.37 -26.66
N VAL A 223 10.77 49.53 -25.50
CA VAL A 223 10.26 50.86 -25.05
C VAL A 223 11.41 51.84 -24.82
N ILE A 224 12.51 51.40 -24.20
CA ILE A 224 13.70 52.23 -23.99
C ILE A 224 14.31 52.64 -25.34
N GLY A 225 14.46 51.68 -26.27
CA GLY A 225 14.98 51.96 -27.61
C GLY A 225 14.12 52.97 -28.38
N ILE A 226 12.79 52.83 -28.34
CA ILE A 226 11.87 53.79 -28.97
C ILE A 226 11.98 55.17 -28.31
N TYR A 227 12.05 55.22 -26.98
CA TYR A 227 12.18 56.48 -26.25
C TYR A 227 13.46 57.24 -26.62
N GLU A 228 14.58 56.53 -26.74
CA GLU A 228 15.87 57.11 -27.15
C GLU A 228 15.80 57.69 -28.58
N ILE A 229 15.23 56.94 -29.53
CA ILE A 229 15.05 57.41 -30.91
C ILE A 229 14.17 58.66 -30.99
N VAL A 230 13.04 58.68 -30.25
CA VAL A 230 12.14 59.85 -30.22
C VAL A 230 12.84 61.06 -29.62
N ARG A 231 13.57 60.87 -28.51
CA ARG A 231 14.35 61.92 -27.86
C ARG A 231 15.38 62.51 -28.82
N ASP A 232 16.15 61.67 -29.50
CA ASP A 232 17.15 62.11 -30.49
C ASP A 232 16.49 62.83 -31.67
N SER A 233 15.35 62.34 -32.17
CA SER A 233 14.61 63.01 -33.26
C SER A 233 14.09 64.39 -32.86
N THR A 234 13.61 64.56 -31.63
CA THR A 234 13.20 65.88 -31.10
C THR A 234 14.38 66.81 -30.80
N GLY A 235 15.55 66.27 -30.43
CA GLY A 235 16.77 67.03 -30.19
C GLY A 235 17.41 67.63 -31.44
N VAL A 236 17.12 67.06 -32.62
CA VAL A 236 17.62 67.53 -33.93
C VAL A 236 16.75 68.65 -34.54
N SER A 237 15.57 68.94 -33.94
CA SER A 237 14.60 69.92 -34.46
C SER A 237 14.63 71.30 -33.76
N LEU A 238 15.72 71.65 -33.07
CA LEU A 238 16.01 72.98 -32.51
C LEU A 238 17.33 73.52 -33.07
#